data_AF-A0A7K0FTN6-F1
#
_entry.id   AF-A0A7K0FTN6-F1
#
_cell.length_a   1.000
_cell.length_b   1.000
_cell.length_c   1.000
_cell.angle_alpha   90.00
_cell.angle_beta   90.00
_cell.angle_gamma   90.00
#
_symmetry.space_group_name_H-M   'P 1'
#
loop_
_entity.id
_entity.type
_entity.pdbx_description
1 polymer ?
#
loop_
_entity_poly.entity_id
_entity_poly.type
_entity_poly.pdbx_seq_one_letter_code
_entity_poly.pdbx_strand_id
1 'polypeptide(L)'
;MKKNNFLKQILSGALLIAVAAGFTSCKKDDVDETGSARIKVVNASSASIPQSVFLANSAIVQGGLAFNNSSDYITTNSGNNLQLEFRNEGSTTAYASGRFDVDNGSSYTAFLAGDGQQARVKFYKDDLSAPAGGQAKVRFVHLSDAAPANVDIRRSSGANLAANLAKDNASNFMNIEPGILSLQVYSAGGTQSLGTFNLSSFAEGRIYTVYITGSTTQNIAVRQITHN
;
A
#
# COMPACT_ATOMS: atom_id res chain seq x y z
N MET A 1 -12.55 -85.52 21.14
CA MET A 1 -12.65 -84.56 20.00
C MET A 1 -13.53 -83.39 20.41
N LYS A 2 -13.09 -82.19 20.02
CA LYS A 2 -13.72 -80.86 20.13
C LYS A 2 -13.68 -80.14 21.48
N LYS A 3 -13.17 -78.92 21.35
CA LYS A 3 -12.57 -78.01 22.33
C LYS A 3 -13.60 -77.06 22.95
N ASN A 4 -13.27 -76.60 24.16
CA ASN A 4 -13.77 -75.44 24.89
C ASN A 4 -14.12 -74.23 24.00
N ASN A 5 -15.04 -73.36 24.45
CA ASN A 5 -14.61 -72.07 24.98
C ASN A 5 -15.72 -71.31 25.73
N PHE A 6 -15.32 -70.94 26.94
CA PHE A 6 -16.00 -70.17 27.96
C PHE A 6 -15.62 -68.69 27.76
N LEU A 7 -16.59 -67.79 28.00
CA LEU A 7 -16.41 -66.45 28.58
C LEU A 7 -15.58 -65.38 27.81
N LYS A 8 -16.25 -64.31 27.34
CA LYS A 8 -16.34 -62.98 27.99
C LYS A 8 -16.73 -61.85 27.03
N GLN A 9 -17.50 -60.93 27.61
CA GLN A 9 -17.97 -59.63 27.12
C GLN A 9 -16.84 -58.72 26.61
N ILE A 10 -17.16 -57.76 25.73
CA ILE A 10 -17.11 -56.30 26.00
C ILE A 10 -17.23 -55.53 24.66
N LEU A 11 -18.11 -54.52 24.66
CA LEU A 11 -18.26 -53.48 23.64
C LEU A 11 -16.90 -52.88 23.23
N SER A 12 -16.67 -52.68 21.94
CA SER A 12 -15.72 -51.67 21.46
C SER A 12 -16.09 -51.23 20.05
N GLY A 13 -16.81 -50.10 19.96
CA GLY A 13 -16.93 -49.35 18.73
C GLY A 13 -15.60 -48.64 18.46
N ALA A 14 -14.97 -48.95 17.32
CA ALA A 14 -13.82 -48.23 16.82
C ALA A 14 -14.28 -47.30 15.69
N LEU A 15 -14.51 -46.03 16.05
CA LEU A 15 -14.67 -44.93 15.11
C LEU A 15 -13.30 -44.64 14.49
N LEU A 16 -13.13 -44.98 13.21
CA LEU A 16 -11.96 -44.57 12.42
C LEU A 16 -12.01 -43.05 12.19
N ILE A 17 -11.33 -42.31 13.05
CA ILE A 17 -11.07 -40.87 12.84
C ILE A 17 -10.01 -40.76 11.75
N ALA A 18 -10.43 -40.43 10.54
CA ALA A 18 -9.53 -39.99 9.48
C ALA A 18 -8.97 -38.61 9.86
N VAL A 19 -7.74 -38.57 10.38
CA VAL A 19 -6.99 -37.32 10.54
C VAL A 19 -6.57 -36.87 9.15
N ALA A 20 -7.41 -36.06 8.51
CA ALA A 20 -6.98 -35.26 7.37
C ALA A 20 -5.99 -34.23 7.91
N ALA A 21 -4.69 -34.52 7.78
CA ALA A 21 -3.65 -33.52 7.92
C ALA A 21 -3.82 -32.51 6.77
N GLY A 22 -4.64 -31.50 7.01
CA GLY A 22 -4.73 -30.34 6.15
C GLY A 22 -3.39 -29.61 6.24
N PHE A 23 -2.54 -29.77 5.23
CA PHE A 23 -1.42 -28.85 5.01
C PHE A 23 -2.01 -27.49 4.62
N THR A 24 -2.39 -26.70 5.62
CA THR A 24 -2.60 -25.26 5.41
C THR A 24 -1.22 -24.71 5.11
N SER A 25 -0.90 -24.53 3.82
CA SER A 25 0.25 -23.74 3.40
C SER A 25 0.00 -22.29 3.80
N CYS A 26 0.15 -22.00 5.09
CA CYS A 26 0.24 -20.65 5.61
C CYS A 26 1.56 -20.11 5.05
N LYS A 27 1.48 -19.28 4.01
CA LYS A 27 2.64 -18.51 3.54
C LYS A 27 3.16 -17.70 4.73
N LYS A 28 4.27 -18.16 5.30
CA LYS A 28 4.92 -17.60 6.48
C LYS A 28 5.60 -16.28 6.11
N ASP A 29 5.59 -15.33 7.03
CA ASP A 29 6.38 -14.10 6.95
C ASP A 29 7.83 -14.41 7.30
N ASP A 30 8.78 -14.02 6.43
CA ASP A 30 10.22 -14.25 6.62
C ASP A 30 10.87 -12.99 7.20
N VAL A 31 10.57 -12.73 8.47
CA VAL A 31 11.05 -11.55 9.21
C VAL A 31 12.54 -11.69 9.54
N ASP A 32 13.32 -10.66 9.24
CA ASP A 32 14.69 -10.49 9.73
C ASP A 32 14.64 -9.63 11.00
N GLU A 33 14.68 -10.29 12.16
CA GLU A 33 14.65 -9.65 13.48
C GLU A 33 15.88 -8.77 13.78
N THR A 34 16.95 -8.87 12.97
CA THR A 34 18.17 -8.08 13.14
C THR A 34 18.25 -6.89 12.19
N GLY A 35 17.45 -6.90 11.14
CA GLY A 35 17.38 -5.83 10.16
C GLY A 35 16.25 -4.86 10.43
N SER A 36 16.41 -3.63 9.95
CA SER A 36 15.46 -2.55 10.20
C SER A 36 15.12 -1.81 8.91
N ALA A 37 13.85 -1.46 8.76
CA ALA A 37 13.36 -0.57 7.71
C ALA A 37 12.42 0.48 8.30
N ARG A 38 12.03 1.46 7.47
CA ARG A 38 11.06 2.50 7.84
C ARG A 38 9.88 2.49 6.88
N ILE A 39 8.67 2.54 7.39
CA ILE A 39 7.44 2.57 6.58
C ILE A 39 6.61 3.79 6.96
N LYS A 40 6.32 4.65 5.99
CA LYS A 40 5.23 5.64 6.06
C LYS A 40 3.97 5.00 5.50
N VAL A 41 2.84 5.21 6.14
CA VAL A 41 1.55 4.64 5.74
C VAL A 41 0.62 5.77 5.32
N VAL A 42 -0.10 5.60 4.22
CA VAL A 42 -1.06 6.56 3.67
C VAL A 42 -2.39 5.85 3.42
N ASN A 43 -3.48 6.42 3.93
CA ASN A 43 -4.81 5.99 3.53
C ASN A 43 -5.31 6.84 2.36
N ALA A 44 -5.30 6.26 1.15
CA ALA A 44 -5.78 6.88 -0.08
C ALA A 44 -7.16 6.33 -0.52
N SER A 45 -7.82 5.48 0.28
CA SER A 45 -9.14 4.93 0.01
C SER A 45 -10.22 5.88 0.53
N SER A 46 -10.92 6.53 -0.41
CA SER A 46 -11.87 7.60 -0.12
C SER A 46 -13.15 7.15 0.58
N ALA A 47 -13.52 5.88 0.42
CA ALA A 47 -14.68 5.28 1.06
C ALA A 47 -14.30 4.37 2.24
N SER A 48 -13.01 4.27 2.59
CA SER A 48 -12.62 3.53 3.80
C SER A 48 -13.00 4.29 5.06
N ILE A 49 -13.35 3.53 6.10
CA ILE A 49 -13.30 4.03 7.48
C ILE A 49 -11.84 4.03 7.97
N PRO A 50 -11.51 4.64 9.13
CA PRO A 50 -10.14 4.63 9.66
C PRO A 50 -9.53 3.23 9.74
N GLN A 51 -8.25 3.11 9.36
CA GLN A 51 -7.56 1.83 9.19
C GLN A 51 -6.44 1.63 10.21
N SER A 52 -6.45 0.52 10.93
CA SER A 52 -5.24 0.01 11.59
C SER A 52 -4.38 -0.73 10.58
N VAL A 53 -3.05 -0.67 10.73
CA VAL A 53 -2.11 -1.26 9.77
C VAL A 53 -1.14 -2.20 10.46
N PHE A 54 -0.95 -3.37 9.86
CA PHE A 54 -0.15 -4.46 10.40
C PHE A 54 0.86 -4.93 9.37
N LEU A 55 2.12 -5.14 9.79
CA LEU A 55 3.15 -5.81 9.01
C LEU A 55 3.56 -7.10 9.73
N ALA A 56 3.51 -8.23 9.04
CA ALA A 56 3.82 -9.55 9.61
C ALA A 56 3.07 -9.79 10.95
N ASN A 57 1.77 -9.48 10.97
CA ASN A 57 0.88 -9.51 12.15
C ASN A 57 1.19 -8.53 13.30
N SER A 58 2.26 -7.74 13.19
CA SER A 58 2.60 -6.70 14.17
C SER A 58 1.95 -5.37 13.77
N ALA A 59 1.23 -4.73 14.70
CA ALA A 59 0.60 -3.45 14.44
C ALA A 59 1.67 -2.34 14.30
N ILE A 60 1.71 -1.67 13.14
CA ILE A 60 2.59 -0.52 12.88
C ILE A 60 1.83 0.81 12.95
N VAL A 61 0.51 0.79 12.74
CA VAL A 61 -0.38 1.95 12.98
C VAL A 61 -1.58 1.49 13.80
N GLN A 62 -1.78 2.13 14.95
CA GLN A 62 -2.91 1.89 15.85
C GLN A 62 -3.78 3.15 15.95
N GLY A 63 -5.09 2.99 16.22
CA GLY A 63 -6.02 4.11 16.38
C GLY A 63 -6.62 4.68 15.09
N GLY A 64 -6.55 3.93 13.99
CA GLY A 64 -7.25 4.26 12.75
C GLY A 64 -6.65 5.41 11.94
N LEU A 65 -5.93 5.10 10.85
CA LEU A 65 -5.52 6.06 9.84
C LEU A 65 -6.73 6.42 8.95
N ALA A 66 -7.33 7.59 9.19
CA ALA A 66 -8.43 8.11 8.38
C ALA A 66 -8.02 8.41 6.94
N PHE A 67 -8.99 8.43 6.02
CA PHE A 67 -8.76 8.82 4.63
C PHE A 67 -8.03 10.16 4.54
N ASN A 68 -7.06 10.25 3.61
CA ASN A 68 -6.22 11.41 3.35
C ASN A 68 -5.23 11.76 4.49
N ASN A 69 -5.12 10.92 5.52
CA ASN A 69 -4.06 11.02 6.50
C ASN A 69 -2.88 10.11 6.13
N SER A 70 -1.71 10.49 6.63
CA SER A 70 -0.51 9.68 6.60
C SER A 70 0.14 9.61 7.98
N SER A 71 0.84 8.52 8.27
CA SER A 71 1.70 8.44 9.44
C SER A 71 3.03 9.19 9.23
N ASP A 72 3.80 9.30 10.31
CA ASP A 72 5.25 9.45 10.20
C ASP A 72 5.89 8.14 9.72
N TYR A 73 7.20 8.18 9.44
CA TYR A 73 7.96 6.96 9.19
C TYR A 73 8.07 6.13 10.47
N ILE A 74 7.54 4.92 10.43
CA ILE A 74 7.57 3.97 11.54
C ILE A 74 8.70 2.98 11.31
N THR A 75 9.58 2.83 12.30
CA THR A 75 10.62 1.81 12.28
C THR A 75 10.00 0.43 12.48
N THR A 76 10.40 -0.52 11.65
CA THR A 76 9.94 -1.92 11.71
C THR A 76 11.05 -2.86 11.27
N ASN A 77 10.85 -4.17 11.38
CA ASN A 77 11.80 -5.17 10.93
C ASN A 77 11.81 -5.24 9.39
N SER A 78 12.98 -5.50 8.82
CA SER A 78 13.08 -5.91 7.42
C SER A 78 12.73 -7.38 7.24
N GLY A 79 12.68 -7.85 6.00
CA GLY A 79 12.41 -9.26 5.70
C GLY A 79 11.85 -9.45 4.31
N ASN A 80 11.54 -10.71 3.98
CA ASN A 80 10.98 -11.07 2.68
C ASN A 80 9.55 -11.60 2.85
N ASN A 81 8.76 -11.46 1.79
CA ASN A 81 7.40 -12.01 1.73
C ASN A 81 6.50 -11.56 2.91
N LEU A 82 6.75 -10.37 3.46
CA LEU A 82 6.05 -9.85 4.63
C LEU A 82 4.63 -9.42 4.25
N GLN A 83 3.64 -9.91 4.97
CA GLN A 83 2.25 -9.53 4.80
C GLN A 83 1.98 -8.16 5.42
N LEU A 84 1.60 -7.20 4.59
CA LEU A 84 1.12 -5.88 4.99
C LEU A 84 -0.39 -5.82 4.84
N GLU A 85 -1.10 -5.46 5.90
CA GLU A 85 -2.56 -5.45 5.94
C GLU A 85 -3.10 -4.13 6.46
N PHE A 86 -4.08 -3.59 5.75
CA PHE A 86 -4.97 -2.56 6.26
C PHE A 86 -6.23 -3.25 6.77
N ARG A 87 -6.60 -2.96 8.00
CA ARG A 87 -7.81 -3.46 8.65
C ARG A 87 -8.64 -2.28 9.08
N ASN A 88 -9.95 -2.34 8.86
CA ASN A 88 -10.88 -1.43 9.52
C ASN A 88 -10.57 -1.39 11.02
N GLU A 89 -10.57 -0.22 11.63
CA GLU A 89 -10.32 -0.09 13.06
C GLU A 89 -11.27 -1.00 13.87
N GLY A 90 -10.71 -1.78 14.80
CA GLY A 90 -11.46 -2.78 15.58
C GLY A 90 -11.76 -4.11 14.87
N SER A 91 -11.45 -4.24 13.57
CA SER A 91 -11.60 -5.49 12.81
C SER A 91 -10.34 -6.35 12.84
N THR A 92 -10.51 -7.66 12.88
CA THR A 92 -9.44 -8.65 12.64
C THR A 92 -9.31 -9.06 11.17
N THR A 93 -10.34 -8.80 10.36
CA THR A 93 -10.34 -9.08 8.92
C THR A 93 -9.65 -7.94 8.16
N ALA A 94 -8.76 -8.31 7.23
CA ALA A 94 -8.13 -7.38 6.30
C ALA A 94 -9.16 -6.73 5.36
N TYR A 95 -9.13 -5.41 5.29
CA TYR A 95 -9.81 -4.64 4.25
C TYR A 95 -9.05 -4.75 2.93
N ALA A 96 -7.73 -4.68 2.98
CA ALA A 96 -6.84 -5.01 1.88
C ALA A 96 -5.51 -5.55 2.43
N SER A 97 -4.86 -6.44 1.68
CA SER A 97 -3.54 -6.94 2.01
C SER A 97 -2.65 -7.13 0.78
N GLY A 98 -1.35 -7.18 1.02
CA GLY A 98 -0.33 -7.52 0.02
C GLY A 98 0.87 -8.16 0.71
N ARG A 99 1.72 -8.85 -0.06
CA ARG A 99 3.00 -9.36 0.43
C ARG A 99 4.13 -8.67 -0.29
N PHE A 100 5.13 -8.22 0.46
CA PHE A 100 6.22 -7.39 -0.04
C PHE A 100 7.55 -7.78 0.60
N ASP A 101 8.62 -7.58 -0.14
CA ASP A 101 9.97 -7.61 0.41
C ASP A 101 10.31 -6.22 0.95
N VAL A 102 10.91 -6.20 2.13
CA VAL A 102 11.27 -4.99 2.87
C VAL A 102 12.76 -5.05 3.11
N ASP A 103 13.53 -4.29 2.31
CA ASP A 103 14.98 -4.30 2.38
C ASP A 103 15.48 -3.65 3.67
N ASN A 104 16.51 -4.24 4.28
CA ASN A 104 17.21 -3.65 5.42
C ASN A 104 17.79 -2.26 5.06
N GLY A 105 17.68 -1.32 5.99
CA GLY A 105 18.09 0.08 5.87
C GLY A 105 17.21 0.93 4.95
N SER A 106 16.19 0.36 4.30
CA SER A 106 15.39 1.07 3.30
C SER A 106 14.16 1.75 3.91
N SER A 107 13.63 2.72 3.18
CA SER A 107 12.42 3.45 3.56
C SER A 107 11.36 3.26 2.48
N TYR A 108 10.11 3.11 2.88
CA TYR A 108 9.00 2.82 1.99
C TYR A 108 7.76 3.63 2.35
N THR A 109 6.92 3.88 1.34
CA THR A 109 5.56 4.36 1.56
C THR A 109 4.56 3.29 1.14
N ALA A 110 3.70 2.91 2.09
CA ALA A 110 2.54 2.05 1.87
C ALA A 110 1.28 2.88 1.64
N PHE A 111 0.49 2.53 0.64
CA PHE A 111 -0.80 3.12 0.34
C PHE A 111 -1.89 2.07 0.42
N LEU A 112 -2.99 2.40 1.11
CA LEU A 112 -4.28 1.79 0.82
C LEU A 112 -4.93 2.54 -0.34
N ALA A 113 -5.08 1.87 -1.48
CA ALA A 113 -5.66 2.43 -2.70
C ALA A 113 -6.97 1.71 -3.06
N GLY A 114 -7.86 2.41 -3.76
CA GLY A 114 -9.16 1.88 -4.17
C GLY A 114 -10.13 1.63 -3.01
N ASP A 115 -11.36 1.28 -3.35
CA ASP A 115 -12.47 1.13 -2.40
C ASP A 115 -13.17 -0.23 -2.58
N GLY A 116 -13.73 -0.77 -1.50
CA GLY A 116 -14.48 -2.04 -1.53
C GLY A 116 -13.67 -3.19 -2.14
N GLN A 117 -14.20 -3.81 -3.19
CA GLN A 117 -13.54 -4.93 -3.88
C GLN A 117 -12.30 -4.51 -4.71
N GLN A 118 -12.11 -3.21 -4.94
CA GLN A 118 -10.92 -2.66 -5.62
C GLN A 118 -9.83 -2.22 -4.63
N ALA A 119 -10.10 -2.34 -3.31
CA ALA A 119 -9.16 -2.00 -2.28
C ALA A 119 -7.92 -2.89 -2.38
N ARG A 120 -6.74 -2.25 -2.36
CA ARG A 120 -5.45 -2.91 -2.57
C ARG A 120 -4.34 -2.16 -1.86
N VAL A 121 -3.30 -2.90 -1.48
CA VAL A 121 -2.10 -2.34 -0.89
C VAL A 121 -1.07 -2.07 -1.97
N LYS A 122 -0.47 -0.89 -1.96
CA LYS A 122 0.69 -0.54 -2.80
C LYS A 122 1.85 -0.10 -1.94
N PHE A 123 3.05 -0.49 -2.35
CA PHE A 123 4.25 -0.36 -1.55
C PHE A 123 5.39 0.09 -2.44
N TYR A 124 5.96 1.25 -2.14
CA TYR A 124 6.98 1.88 -2.99
C TYR A 124 8.19 2.24 -2.16
N LYS A 125 9.38 1.89 -2.66
CA LYS A 125 10.65 2.30 -2.07
C LYS A 125 10.85 3.80 -2.22
N ASP A 126 11.28 4.44 -1.15
CA ASP A 126 11.48 5.88 -1.09
C ASP A 126 12.96 6.21 -1.24
N ASP A 127 13.24 7.16 -2.14
CA ASP A 127 14.54 7.81 -2.19
C ASP A 127 14.46 9.10 -1.35
N LEU A 128 15.02 9.05 -0.15
CA LEU A 128 15.06 10.17 0.78
C LEU A 128 16.36 10.98 0.71
N SER A 129 17.16 10.80 -0.35
CA SER A 129 18.29 11.69 -0.62
C SER A 129 17.82 13.13 -0.80
N ALA A 130 18.62 14.07 -0.30
CA ALA A 130 18.32 15.49 -0.36
C ALA A 130 18.07 15.95 -1.81
N PRO A 131 17.07 16.82 -2.04
CA PRO A 131 16.91 17.49 -3.33
C PRO A 131 18.18 18.29 -3.70
N ALA A 132 18.32 18.64 -4.97
CA ALA A 132 19.34 19.61 -5.37
C ALA A 132 19.11 20.97 -4.66
N GLY A 133 20.18 21.72 -4.42
CA GLY A 133 20.10 23.01 -3.72
C GLY A 133 19.12 23.98 -4.40
N GLY A 134 18.30 24.67 -3.64
CA GLY A 134 17.23 25.53 -4.17
C GLY A 134 15.99 24.78 -4.69
N GLN A 135 15.94 23.44 -4.62
CA GLN A 135 14.85 22.64 -5.20
C GLN A 135 14.06 21.84 -4.16
N ALA A 136 12.84 21.45 -4.53
CA ALA A 136 12.10 20.37 -3.89
C ALA A 136 12.23 19.10 -4.72
N LYS A 137 11.91 17.93 -4.16
CA LYS A 137 11.91 16.65 -4.87
C LYS A 137 10.54 16.01 -4.82
N VAL A 138 10.07 15.47 -5.95
CA VAL A 138 8.72 14.90 -6.08
C VAL A 138 8.75 13.61 -6.87
N ARG A 139 7.90 12.64 -6.50
CA ARG A 139 7.46 11.57 -7.40
C ARG A 139 5.94 11.59 -7.54
N PHE A 140 5.44 10.97 -8.60
CA PHE A 140 4.02 10.82 -8.87
C PHE A 140 3.59 9.36 -8.74
N VAL A 141 2.39 9.09 -8.23
CA VAL A 141 1.83 7.73 -8.13
C VAL A 141 0.41 7.72 -8.68
N HIS A 142 0.09 6.77 -9.56
CA HIS A 142 -1.27 6.61 -10.07
C HIS A 142 -2.02 5.55 -9.26
N LEU A 143 -2.95 5.96 -8.40
CA LEU A 143 -3.78 5.05 -7.59
C LEU A 143 -5.28 5.08 -7.95
N SER A 144 -5.69 5.96 -8.85
CA SER A 144 -7.09 6.10 -9.28
C SER A 144 -7.62 4.84 -9.98
N ASP A 145 -8.85 4.46 -9.65
CA ASP A 145 -9.64 3.45 -10.36
C ASP A 145 -10.52 4.08 -11.45
N ALA A 146 -10.66 5.41 -11.43
CA ALA A 146 -11.47 6.18 -12.38
C ALA A 146 -10.70 6.73 -13.58
N ALA A 147 -9.42 7.03 -13.40
CA ALA A 147 -8.56 7.48 -14.49
C ALA A 147 -8.22 6.31 -15.44
N PRO A 148 -7.90 6.59 -16.72
CA PRO A 148 -7.40 5.58 -17.66
C PRO A 148 -6.19 4.82 -17.11
N ALA A 149 -6.01 3.57 -17.53
CA ALA A 149 -4.94 2.70 -17.03
C ALA A 149 -3.53 3.32 -17.13
N ASN A 150 -3.30 4.21 -18.09
CA ASN A 150 -2.07 4.96 -18.24
C ASN A 150 -2.40 6.45 -18.36
N VAL A 151 -1.68 7.28 -17.61
CA VAL A 151 -1.89 8.73 -17.57
C VAL A 151 -0.60 9.51 -17.87
N ASP A 152 -0.77 10.70 -18.44
CA ASP A 152 0.27 11.73 -18.44
C ASP A 152 -0.04 12.76 -17.37
N ILE A 153 0.97 13.16 -16.60
CA ILE A 153 0.92 14.24 -15.64
C ILE A 153 1.77 15.37 -16.18
N ARG A 154 1.15 16.52 -16.39
CA ARG A 154 1.79 17.70 -16.96
C ARG A 154 1.63 18.87 -16.01
N ARG A 155 2.58 19.80 -16.00
CA ARG A 155 2.31 21.14 -15.46
C ARG A 155 1.21 21.78 -16.30
N SER A 156 0.40 22.64 -15.70
CA SER A 156 -0.61 23.43 -16.44
C SER A 156 0.01 24.34 -17.50
N SER A 157 1.32 24.63 -17.43
CA SER A 157 2.10 25.30 -18.47
C SER A 157 2.45 24.40 -19.68
N GLY A 158 2.12 23.11 -19.63
CA GLY A 158 2.32 22.12 -20.71
C GLY A 158 3.54 21.21 -20.54
N ALA A 159 4.46 21.49 -19.61
CA ALA A 159 5.64 20.66 -19.40
C ALA A 159 5.28 19.27 -18.82
N ASN A 160 5.73 18.19 -19.46
CA ASN A 160 5.54 16.83 -18.95
C ASN A 160 6.33 16.61 -17.64
N LEU A 161 5.69 15.99 -16.65
CA LEU A 161 6.27 15.62 -15.37
C LEU A 161 6.37 14.10 -15.21
N ALA A 162 5.33 13.38 -15.65
CA ALA A 162 5.35 11.94 -15.81
C ALA A 162 4.57 11.59 -17.08
N ALA A 163 5.15 10.76 -17.94
CA ALA A 163 4.50 10.30 -19.16
C ALA A 163 4.21 8.81 -19.06
N ASN A 164 3.07 8.39 -19.60
CA ASN A 164 2.65 7.00 -19.65
C ASN A 164 2.72 6.28 -18.28
N LEU A 165 2.39 6.98 -17.20
CA LEU A 165 2.40 6.42 -15.85
C LEU A 165 1.24 5.45 -15.71
N ALA A 166 1.55 4.16 -15.63
CA ALA A 166 0.57 3.11 -15.44
C ALA A 166 -0.07 3.16 -14.05
N LYS A 167 -1.32 2.72 -13.96
CA LYS A 167 -2.04 2.49 -12.71
C LYS A 167 -1.22 1.59 -11.80
N ASP A 168 -1.26 1.91 -10.52
CA ASP A 168 -0.54 1.26 -9.43
C ASP A 168 0.99 1.38 -9.49
N ASN A 169 1.54 2.22 -10.39
CA ASN A 169 2.96 2.50 -10.45
C ASN A 169 3.30 3.91 -9.94
N ALA A 170 4.56 4.06 -9.57
CA ALA A 170 5.20 5.32 -9.22
C ALA A 170 6.15 5.76 -10.35
N SER A 171 6.28 7.06 -10.57
CA SER A 171 7.38 7.63 -11.36
C SER A 171 8.68 7.56 -10.56
N ASN A 172 9.79 7.79 -11.26
CA ASN A 172 11.03 8.19 -10.58
C ASN A 172 10.82 9.53 -9.83
N PHE A 173 11.63 9.75 -8.79
CA PHE A 173 11.73 11.07 -8.18
C PHE A 173 12.43 12.04 -9.14
N MET A 174 12.00 13.29 -9.12
CA MET A 174 12.59 14.39 -9.88
C MET A 174 12.65 15.66 -9.04
N ASN A 175 13.63 16.52 -9.32
CA ASN A 175 13.68 17.84 -8.71
C ASN A 175 12.71 18.80 -9.41
N ILE A 176 12.11 19.68 -8.63
CA ILE A 176 11.22 20.74 -9.10
C ILE A 176 11.54 22.05 -8.39
N GLU A 177 11.19 23.16 -9.03
CA GLU A 177 11.21 24.47 -8.40
C GLU A 177 10.23 24.49 -7.21
N PRO A 178 10.62 25.07 -6.05
CA PRO A 178 9.72 25.32 -4.95
C PRO A 178 8.57 26.25 -5.36
N GLY A 179 7.43 26.12 -4.69
CA GLY A 179 6.24 26.92 -4.94
C GLY A 179 5.01 26.08 -5.28
N ILE A 180 4.01 26.73 -5.86
CA ILE A 180 2.74 26.08 -6.23
C ILE A 180 2.98 25.23 -7.47
N LEU A 181 2.57 23.97 -7.40
CA LEU A 181 2.57 23.08 -8.55
C LEU A 181 1.14 22.93 -9.06
N SER A 182 0.84 23.60 -10.18
CA SER A 182 -0.40 23.42 -10.92
C SER A 182 -0.23 22.30 -11.95
N LEU A 183 -1.08 21.28 -11.86
CA LEU A 183 -0.99 20.05 -12.63
C LEU A 183 -2.25 19.81 -13.44
N GLN A 184 -2.07 19.18 -14.60
CA GLN A 184 -3.14 18.60 -15.39
C GLN A 184 -2.85 17.12 -15.62
N VAL A 185 -3.89 16.29 -15.47
CA VAL A 185 -3.81 14.84 -15.73
C VAL A 185 -4.50 14.57 -17.07
N TYR A 186 -3.94 13.68 -17.88
CA TYR A 186 -4.48 13.26 -19.18
C TYR A 186 -4.48 11.74 -19.27
N SER A 187 -5.31 11.16 -20.13
CA SER A 187 -5.00 9.81 -20.65
C SER A 187 -3.63 9.87 -21.34
N ALA A 188 -2.83 8.80 -21.26
CA ALA A 188 -1.53 8.77 -21.93
C ALA A 188 -1.68 9.07 -23.44
N GLY A 189 -0.93 10.06 -23.94
CA GLY A 189 -1.02 10.53 -25.34
C GLY A 189 -2.29 11.32 -25.68
N GLY A 190 -3.16 11.57 -24.70
CA GLY A 190 -4.41 12.31 -24.87
C GLY A 190 -4.21 13.83 -24.94
N THR A 191 -5.26 14.49 -25.45
CA THR A 191 -5.33 15.95 -25.59
C THR A 191 -6.34 16.60 -24.64
N GLN A 192 -7.30 15.83 -24.12
CA GLN A 192 -8.30 16.31 -23.17
C GLN A 192 -7.84 16.06 -21.73
N SER A 193 -7.82 17.11 -20.92
CA SER A 193 -7.46 17.01 -19.50
C SER A 193 -8.61 16.39 -18.69
N LEU A 194 -8.25 15.48 -17.79
CA LEU A 194 -9.14 14.88 -16.79
C LEU A 194 -9.38 15.81 -15.59
N GLY A 195 -8.65 16.93 -15.51
CA GLY A 195 -8.77 17.90 -14.43
C GLY A 195 -7.52 18.74 -14.27
N THR A 196 -7.69 19.92 -13.69
CA THR A 196 -6.61 20.80 -13.24
C THR A 196 -6.56 20.81 -11.72
N PHE A 197 -5.39 20.55 -11.16
CA PHE A 197 -5.19 20.36 -9.73
C PHE A 197 -4.07 21.28 -9.24
N ASN A 198 -4.38 22.14 -8.27
CA ASN A 198 -3.40 23.03 -7.65
C ASN A 198 -2.99 22.44 -6.31
N LEU A 199 -1.70 22.12 -6.18
CA LEU A 199 -1.12 21.61 -4.96
C LEU A 199 -0.43 22.74 -4.17
N SER A 200 -0.49 22.65 -2.84
CA SER A 200 0.14 23.60 -1.92
C SER A 200 1.65 23.75 -2.13
N SER A 201 2.25 24.81 -1.58
CA SER A 201 3.63 25.18 -1.87
C SER A 201 4.63 24.07 -1.51
N PHE A 202 5.27 23.50 -2.53
CA PHE A 202 6.45 22.65 -2.38
C PHE A 202 7.58 23.53 -1.84
N ALA A 203 8.16 23.17 -0.70
CA ALA A 203 9.23 23.94 -0.09
C ALA A 203 10.61 23.39 -0.48
N GLU A 204 11.61 24.28 -0.51
CA GLU A 204 13.00 23.91 -0.75
C GLU A 204 13.47 22.85 0.27
N GLY A 205 14.26 21.88 -0.20
CA GLY A 205 14.82 20.82 0.63
C GLY A 205 13.82 19.74 1.05
N ARG A 206 12.55 19.87 0.67
CA ARG A 206 11.49 18.91 0.99
C ARG A 206 11.26 17.88 -0.12
N ILE A 207 10.86 16.68 0.28
CA ILE A 207 10.59 15.54 -0.57
C ILE A 207 9.12 15.17 -0.45
N TYR A 208 8.45 14.98 -1.59
CA TYR A 208 7.02 14.76 -1.68
C TYR A 208 6.67 13.54 -2.52
N THR A 209 5.51 12.96 -2.23
CA THR A 209 4.81 12.10 -3.18
C THR A 209 3.46 12.72 -3.50
N VAL A 210 3.24 12.94 -4.79
CA VAL A 210 1.95 13.34 -5.35
C VAL A 210 1.25 12.09 -5.86
N TYR A 211 -0.01 11.88 -5.51
CA TYR A 211 -0.74 10.68 -5.92
C TYR A 211 -2.14 11.00 -6.42
N ILE A 212 -2.53 10.30 -7.47
CA ILE A 212 -3.84 10.43 -8.12
C ILE A 212 -4.77 9.37 -7.53
N THR A 213 -5.96 9.78 -7.12
CA THR A 213 -7.02 8.93 -6.55
C THR A 213 -8.33 9.16 -7.28
N GLY A 214 -9.36 8.38 -6.95
CA GLY A 214 -10.70 8.51 -7.51
C GLY A 214 -11.28 7.15 -7.89
N SER A 215 -12.55 6.94 -7.57
CA SER A 215 -13.33 5.73 -7.86
C SER A 215 -14.36 5.96 -8.97
N THR A 216 -14.69 7.21 -9.27
CA THR A 216 -15.51 7.64 -10.41
C THR A 216 -14.87 8.83 -11.13
N THR A 217 -15.24 9.09 -12.38
CA THR A 217 -14.68 10.22 -13.14
C THR A 217 -14.96 11.58 -12.51
N GLN A 218 -15.98 11.69 -11.67
CA GLN A 218 -16.34 12.92 -10.96
C GLN A 218 -15.50 13.18 -9.70
N ASN A 219 -14.78 12.18 -9.19
CA ASN A 219 -13.99 12.29 -7.95
C ASN A 219 -12.50 11.99 -8.14
N ILE A 220 -11.99 12.13 -9.38
CA ILE A 220 -10.55 12.13 -9.60
C ILE A 220 -9.94 13.28 -8.80
N ALA A 221 -8.99 12.96 -7.93
CA ALA A 221 -8.33 13.92 -7.07
C ALA A 221 -6.82 13.68 -7.06
N VAL A 222 -6.06 14.77 -7.01
CA VAL A 222 -4.60 14.73 -6.82
C VAL A 222 -4.29 15.21 -5.41
N ARG A 223 -3.52 14.42 -4.68
CA ARG A 223 -3.16 14.65 -3.28
C ARG A 223 -1.65 14.62 -3.13
N GLN A 224 -1.15 15.14 -2.02
CA GLN A 224 0.27 15.14 -1.72
C GLN A 224 0.54 14.71 -0.28
N ILE A 225 1.67 14.03 -0.08
CA ILE A 225 2.27 13.78 1.22
C ILE A 225 3.71 14.28 1.25
N THR A 226 4.17 14.68 2.42
CA THR A 226 5.54 15.12 2.68
C THR A 226 6.32 14.03 3.43
N HIS A 227 7.61 13.88 3.10
CA HIS A 227 8.49 12.85 3.66
C HIS A 227 9.46 13.35 4.73
N ASN A 228 9.87 14.62 4.66
CA ASN A 228 10.81 15.27 5.59
C ASN A 228 10.40 16.70 5.89
#